data_AF-A0A162TFP9-F1
#
_entry.id   AF-A0A162TFP9-F1
#
_cell.length_a   1.000
_cell.length_b   1.000
_cell.length_c   1.000
_cell.angle_alpha   90.00
_cell.angle_beta   90.00
_cell.angle_gamma   90.00
#
_symmetry.space_group_name_H-M   'P 1'
#
loop_
_entity.id
_entity.type
_entity.pdbx_description
1 polymer ?
#
loop_
_entity_poly.entity_id
_entity_poly.type
_entity_poly.pdbx_seq_one_letter_code
_entity_poly.pdbx_strand_id
1 'polypeptide(L)'
;MNETMKTLLNRRSIRKYKSEQIKDEELNAVLEAGKYAPSGANQQSALFIVVQNKNVIEKLSKMNAAVMGKENIDPYYGHLQ
;
A
#
# COMPACT_ATOMS: atom_id res chain seq x y z
N MET A 1 -15.36 -2.18 -23.26
CA MET A 1 -14.19 -2.33 -22.37
C MET A 1 -14.59 -3.20 -21.19
N ASN A 2 -13.84 -4.27 -20.89
CA ASN A 2 -14.15 -5.14 -19.74
C ASN A 2 -13.81 -4.46 -18.40
N GLU A 3 -14.26 -5.04 -17.29
CA GLU A 3 -14.09 -4.46 -15.94
C GLU A 3 -12.62 -4.36 -15.52
N THR A 4 -11.78 -5.33 -15.92
CA THR A 4 -10.33 -5.29 -15.67
C THR A 4 -9.68 -4.07 -16.32
N MET A 5 -9.96 -3.82 -17.60
CA MET A 5 -9.41 -2.67 -18.33
C MET A 5 -9.93 -1.34 -17.76
N LYS A 6 -11.21 -1.26 -17.37
CA LYS A 6 -11.75 -0.08 -16.69
C LYS A 6 -11.04 0.19 -15.36
N THR A 7 -10.81 -0.84 -14.55
CA THR A 7 -10.12 -0.72 -13.26
C THR A 7 -8.69 -0.21 -13.44
N LEU A 8 -7.94 -0.77 -14.41
CA LEU A 8 -6.56 -0.40 -14.67
C LEU A 8 -6.43 1.05 -15.16
N LEU A 9 -7.27 1.47 -16.11
CA LEU A 9 -7.19 2.79 -16.73
C LEU A 9 -7.69 3.92 -15.82
N ASN A 10 -8.61 3.63 -14.89
CA ASN A 10 -9.13 4.62 -13.94
C ASN A 10 -8.34 4.72 -12.63
N ARG A 11 -7.30 3.88 -12.43
CA ARG A 11 -6.51 3.87 -11.20
C ARG A 11 -5.84 5.22 -10.94
N ARG A 12 -5.96 5.74 -9.71
CA ARG A 12 -5.26 6.93 -9.21
C ARG A 12 -4.55 6.62 -7.91
N SER A 13 -3.46 7.34 -7.62
CA SER A 13 -2.83 7.30 -6.31
C SER A 13 -3.68 8.07 -5.31
N ILE A 14 -4.19 7.36 -4.31
CA ILE A 14 -4.94 7.95 -3.20
C ILE A 14 -3.96 8.30 -2.08
N ARG A 15 -4.19 9.43 -1.40
CA ARG A 15 -3.38 9.86 -0.25
C ARG A 15 -4.22 10.30 0.95
N LYS A 16 -5.55 10.31 0.82
CA LYS A 16 -6.48 10.64 1.91
C LYS A 16 -7.39 9.43 2.13
N TYR A 17 -7.32 8.87 3.33
CA TYR A 17 -7.99 7.62 3.69
C TYR A 17 -8.95 7.83 4.85
N LYS A 18 -9.89 6.90 5.01
CA LYS A 18 -10.72 6.83 6.22
C LYS A 18 -9.89 6.26 7.37
N SER A 19 -10.32 6.51 8.60
CA SER A 19 -9.72 5.91 9.81
C SER A 19 -10.07 4.43 10.01
N GLU A 20 -11.07 3.95 9.27
CA GLU A 20 -11.53 2.56 9.26
C GLU A 20 -10.45 1.65 8.66
N GLN A 21 -10.17 0.55 9.35
CA GLN A 21 -9.28 -0.50 8.86
C GLN A 21 -10.03 -1.40 7.89
N ILE A 22 -9.33 -1.88 6.86
CA ILE A 22 -9.87 -2.89 5.94
C ILE A 22 -10.16 -4.21 6.67
N LYS A 23 -11.08 -5.00 6.12
CA LYS A 23 -11.34 -6.35 6.63
C LYS A 23 -10.26 -7.33 6.20
N ASP A 24 -10.15 -8.44 6.91
CA ASP A 24 -9.16 -9.48 6.60
C ASP A 24 -9.41 -10.08 5.21
N GLU A 25 -10.67 -10.24 4.80
CA GLU A 25 -10.99 -10.78 3.47
C GLU A 25 -10.52 -9.85 2.35
N GLU A 26 -10.65 -8.54 2.55
CA GLU A 26 -10.19 -7.53 1.59
C GLU A 26 -8.66 -7.51 1.50
N LEU A 27 -7.97 -7.58 2.65
CA LEU A 27 -6.52 -7.69 2.72
C LEU A 27 -6.03 -8.96 2.00
N ASN A 28 -6.66 -10.11 2.30
CA ASN A 28 -6.28 -11.40 1.74
C ASN A 28 -6.46 -11.45 0.22
N ALA A 29 -7.53 -10.84 -0.31
CA ALA A 29 -7.74 -10.74 -1.76
C ALA A 29 -6.59 -9.97 -2.46
N VAL A 30 -6.09 -8.89 -1.85
CA VAL A 30 -4.93 -8.13 -2.39
C VAL A 30 -3.66 -8.97 -2.34
N LEU A 31 -3.40 -9.65 -1.22
CA LEU A 31 -2.23 -10.51 -1.06
C LEU A 31 -2.26 -11.69 -2.04
N GLU A 32 -3.43 -12.28 -2.27
CA GLU A 32 -3.61 -13.36 -3.23
C GLU A 32 -3.29 -12.90 -4.66
N ALA A 33 -3.87 -11.77 -5.09
CA ALA A 33 -3.55 -11.19 -6.40
C ALA A 33 -2.05 -10.90 -6.57
N GLY A 34 -1.38 -10.41 -5.51
CA GLY A 34 0.06 -10.16 -5.52
C GLY A 34 0.90 -11.44 -5.62
N LYS A 35 0.54 -12.50 -4.88
CA LYS A 35 1.23 -13.80 -4.92
C LYS A 35 1.13 -14.49 -6.28
N TYR A 36 0.00 -14.33 -6.97
CA TYR A 36 -0.23 -14.91 -8.30
C TYR A 36 0.26 -14.03 -9.45
N ALA A 37 0.89 -12.89 -9.17
CA ALA A 37 1.57 -12.11 -10.21
C ALA A 37 2.73 -12.94 -10.82
N PRO A 38 2.98 -12.81 -12.13
CA PRO A 38 4.05 -13.55 -12.78
C PRO A 38 5.41 -13.20 -12.18
N SER A 39 6.24 -14.21 -11.99
CA SER A 39 7.63 -14.07 -11.54
C SER A 39 8.56 -14.84 -12.48
N GLY A 40 9.78 -14.32 -12.65
CA GLY A 40 10.78 -14.97 -13.50
C GLY A 40 11.01 -16.40 -13.04
N ALA A 41 10.87 -17.36 -13.96
CA ALA A 41 10.99 -18.79 -13.67
C ALA A 41 10.12 -19.28 -12.48
N ASN A 42 8.97 -18.65 -12.23
CA ASN A 42 8.09 -18.94 -11.08
C ASN A 42 8.79 -18.88 -9.71
N GLN A 43 9.81 -18.03 -9.58
CA GLN A 43 10.58 -17.90 -8.33
C GLN A 43 9.75 -17.41 -7.14
N GLN A 44 8.61 -16.78 -7.38
CA GLN A 44 7.75 -16.21 -6.32
C GLN A 44 8.56 -15.32 -5.35
N SER A 45 9.49 -14.53 -5.90
CA SER A 45 10.48 -13.79 -5.14
C SER A 45 9.92 -12.60 -4.35
N ALA A 46 8.65 -12.26 -4.54
CA ALA A 46 7.99 -11.18 -3.82
C ALA A 46 7.70 -11.59 -2.37
N LEU A 47 8.26 -10.85 -1.42
CA LEU A 47 7.92 -10.95 0.00
C LEU A 47 6.99 -9.80 0.38
N PHE A 48 5.85 -10.14 0.98
CA PHE A 48 4.90 -9.15 1.49
C PHE A 48 4.99 -9.09 3.01
N ILE A 49 5.25 -7.90 3.56
CA ILE A 49 5.20 -7.63 5.00
C ILE A 49 4.00 -6.72 5.25
N VAL A 50 2.99 -7.24 5.96
CA VAL A 50 1.79 -6.49 6.30
C VAL A 50 1.99 -5.80 7.65
N VAL A 51 1.82 -4.47 7.69
CA VAL A 51 1.92 -3.67 8.91
C VAL A 51 0.60 -2.95 9.14
N GLN A 52 -0.15 -3.36 10.16
CA GLN A 52 -1.40 -2.71 10.57
C GLN A 52 -1.29 -2.01 11.93
N ASN A 53 -0.21 -2.23 12.67
CA ASN A 53 0.03 -1.56 13.95
C ASN A 53 0.32 -0.06 13.72
N LYS A 54 -0.54 0.81 14.26
CA LYS A 54 -0.46 2.27 14.06
C LYS A 54 0.88 2.87 14.48
N ASN A 55 1.45 2.44 15.61
CA ASN A 55 2.73 2.97 16.11
C ASN A 55 3.89 2.58 15.19
N VAL A 56 3.86 1.37 14.61
CA VAL A 56 4.86 0.92 13.63
C VAL A 56 4.72 1.72 12.34
N ILE A 57 3.48 1.94 11.85
CA ILE A 57 3.22 2.75 10.66
C ILE A 57 3.73 4.18 10.86
N GLU A 58 3.44 4.80 12.00
CA GLU A 58 3.90 6.16 12.32
C GLU A 58 5.43 6.24 12.33
N LYS A 59 6.10 5.24 12.92
CA LYS A 59 7.56 5.14 12.90
C LYS A 59 8.10 5.05 11.47
N LEU A 60 7.52 4.19 10.62
CA LEU A 60 7.92 4.06 9.22
C LEU A 60 7.70 5.35 8.43
N SER A 61 6.57 6.04 8.67
CA SER A 61 6.26 7.33 8.04
C SER A 61 7.32 8.39 8.37
N LYS A 62 7.66 8.55 9.66
CA LYS A 62 8.72 9.48 10.11
C LYS A 62 10.09 9.14 9.51
N MET A 63 10.45 7.86 9.48
CA MET A 63 11.72 7.41 8.87
C MET A 63 11.77 7.77 7.39
N ASN A 64 10.69 7.55 6.65
CA ASN A 64 10.61 7.89 5.23
C ASN A 64 10.65 9.41 5.00
N ALA A 65 9.97 10.19 5.85
CA ALA A 65 9.98 11.65 5.79
C ALA A 65 11.40 12.23 5.96
N ALA A 66 12.17 11.66 6.90
CA ALA A 66 13.58 12.02 7.13
C ALA A 66 14.46 11.72 5.91
N VAL A 67 14.30 10.53 5.29
CA VAL A 67 15.03 10.19 4.05
C VAL A 67 14.69 11.15 2.90
N MET A 68 13.46 11.64 2.84
CA MET A 68 13.02 12.61 1.83
C MET A 68 13.43 14.06 2.13
N GLY A 69 13.99 14.36 3.31
CA GLY A 69 14.28 15.73 3.76
C GLY A 69 13.01 16.58 3.96
N LYS A 70 11.86 15.96 4.24
CA LYS A 70 10.55 16.63 4.38
C LYS A 70 9.89 16.22 5.68
N GLU A 71 10.45 16.67 6.81
CA GLU A 71 10.05 16.26 8.16
C GLU A 71 8.61 16.64 8.55
N ASN A 72 8.01 17.62 7.85
CA ASN A 72 6.65 18.12 8.12
C ASN A 72 5.57 17.47 7.24
N ILE A 73 5.85 16.35 6.59
CA ILE A 73 4.91 15.66 5.68
C ILE A 73 4.84 14.19 6.05
N ASP A 74 3.64 13.61 6.03
CA ASP A 74 3.46 12.17 6.06
C ASP A 74 3.60 11.61 4.62
N PRO A 75 4.66 10.85 4.31
CA PRO A 75 4.89 10.38 2.94
C PRO A 75 3.84 9.41 2.43
N TYR A 76 3.08 8.76 3.31
CA TYR A 76 2.07 7.77 2.97
C TYR A 76 0.67 8.38 2.86
N TYR A 77 0.34 9.31 3.75
CA TYR A 77 -1.01 9.88 3.91
C TYR A 77 -1.09 11.39 3.62
N GLY A 78 -0.01 11.99 3.09
CA GLY A 78 0.01 13.38 2.67
C GLY A 78 0.32 14.37 3.79
N HIS A 79 -0.51 15.39 3.99
CA HIS A 79 -0.25 16.37 5.05
C HIS A 79 -0.60 15.79 6.42
N LEU A 80 0.24 16.08 7.41
CA LEU A 80 -0.06 15.81 8.82
C LEU A 80 -1.40 16.49 9.16
N GLN A 81 -2.34 15.73 9.73
CA GLN A 81 -3.55 16.30 10.33
C GLN A 81 -3.19 17.12 11.56
#